data_AF-A0A3S8RKM3-F1
#
_entry.id   AF-A0A3S8RKM3-F1
#
_cell.length_a   1.000
_cell.length_b   1.000
_cell.length_c   1.000
_cell.angle_alpha   90.00
_cell.angle_beta   90.00
_cell.angle_gamma   90.00
#
_symmetry.space_group_name_H-M   'P 1'
#
loop_
_entity.id
_entity.type
_entity.pdbx_description
1 polymer ?
#
loop_
_entity_poly.entity_id
_entity_poly.type
_entity_poly.pdbx_seq_one_letter_code
_entity_poly.pdbx_strand_id
1 'polypeptide(L)'
;MRKIGVILGCMVLIVMQFTPLFATYESVNLDEIDAPGTYLVRLQFHDHEGRSYWKRVQMTITADDLKTMDLKTLQSEPITSKTERIEAFDLKIPAGSLERLTDLRLIELAKAHAWILETQLEVPITSVIKEYGDGSDTVLFKTALGTQKLVQVFPKSLSNPTWTPSHPSHTSGRNDEGFQSIMFTHIKTTLLILLLLPIIVISFMYLYTKKQLKEVDVILYKKDQNTF
;
A
#
# COMPACT_ATOMS: atom_id res chain seq x y z
N MET A 1 -27.53 -44.34 -4.60
CA MET A 1 -27.44 -42.92 -5.03
C MET A 1 -27.74 -41.90 -3.93
N ARG A 2 -28.68 -42.12 -2.99
CA ARG A 2 -29.00 -41.16 -1.90
C ARG A 2 -27.80 -40.71 -1.04
N LYS A 3 -26.79 -41.56 -0.81
CA LYS A 3 -25.63 -41.22 0.02
C LYS A 3 -24.66 -40.22 -0.64
N ILE A 4 -24.59 -40.18 -1.96
CA ILE A 4 -23.69 -39.28 -2.71
C ILE A 4 -24.21 -37.84 -2.64
N GLY A 5 -25.54 -37.64 -2.71
CA GLY A 5 -26.15 -36.32 -2.57
C GLY A 5 -25.91 -35.67 -1.21
N VAL A 6 -25.90 -36.46 -0.13
CA VAL A 6 -25.63 -35.96 1.24
C VAL A 6 -24.18 -35.51 1.39
N ILE A 7 -23.23 -36.26 0.82
CA ILE A 7 -21.80 -35.90 0.86
C ILE A 7 -21.55 -34.64 0.04
N LEU A 8 -22.14 -34.53 -1.15
CA LEU A 8 -22.02 -33.33 -2.00
C LEU A 8 -22.63 -32.09 -1.32
N GLY A 9 -23.80 -32.24 -0.68
CA GLY A 9 -24.46 -31.17 0.06
C GLY A 9 -23.65 -30.65 1.25
N CYS A 10 -23.06 -31.55 2.05
CA CYS A 10 -22.16 -31.16 3.14
C CYS A 10 -20.89 -30.45 2.62
N MET A 11 -20.33 -30.89 1.48
CA MET A 11 -19.13 -30.26 0.92
C MET A 11 -19.42 -28.83 0.44
N VAL A 12 -20.58 -28.58 -0.19
CA VAL A 12 -20.98 -27.23 -0.61
C VAL A 12 -21.19 -26.31 0.59
N LEU A 13 -21.81 -26.80 1.67
CA LEU A 13 -21.97 -26.04 2.91
C LEU A 13 -20.63 -25.67 3.55
N ILE A 14 -19.66 -26.58 3.56
CA ILE A 14 -18.31 -26.32 4.06
C ILE A 14 -17.60 -25.28 3.18
N VAL A 15 -17.72 -25.36 1.85
CA VAL A 15 -17.12 -24.39 0.92
C VAL A 15 -17.74 -23.00 1.09
N MET A 16 -19.04 -22.89 1.38
CA MET A 16 -19.68 -21.60 1.70
C MET A 16 -19.18 -20.97 3.00
N GLN A 17 -18.67 -21.75 3.97
CA GLN A 17 -18.04 -21.17 5.16
C GLN A 17 -16.65 -20.59 4.88
N PHE A 18 -16.05 -20.95 3.74
CA PHE A 18 -14.76 -20.44 3.29
C PHE A 18 -14.89 -19.31 2.25
N THR A 19 -16.09 -18.85 1.90
CA THR A 19 -16.20 -17.61 1.14
C THR A 19 -15.77 -16.47 2.06
N PRO A 20 -14.63 -15.80 1.81
CA PRO A 20 -14.20 -14.69 2.64
C PRO A 20 -15.32 -13.64 2.60
N LEU A 21 -15.76 -13.19 3.78
CA LEU A 21 -16.62 -12.03 3.92
C LEU A 21 -15.85 -10.83 3.38
N PHE A 22 -16.07 -10.50 2.11
CA PHE A 22 -15.60 -9.24 1.55
C PHE A 22 -16.50 -8.15 2.11
N ALA A 23 -16.01 -7.43 3.12
CA ALA A 23 -16.55 -6.13 3.45
C ALA A 23 -16.22 -5.21 2.28
N THR A 24 -17.21 -4.94 1.43
CA THR A 24 -17.11 -3.92 0.39
C THR A 24 -16.91 -2.59 1.10
N TYR A 25 -15.71 -2.04 1.03
CA TYR A 25 -15.44 -0.71 1.57
C TYR A 25 -16.04 0.29 0.59
N GLU A 26 -17.16 0.88 0.97
CA GLU A 26 -17.66 2.09 0.33
C GLU A 26 -16.65 3.20 0.65
N SER A 27 -15.83 3.54 -0.33
CA SER A 27 -14.97 4.71 -0.26
C SER A 27 -15.89 5.91 -0.40
N VAL A 28 -16.30 6.48 0.74
CA VAL A 28 -17.04 7.75 0.75
C VAL A 28 -16.11 8.80 0.18
N ASN A 29 -16.52 9.41 -0.92
CA ASN A 29 -15.82 10.58 -1.46
C ASN A 29 -16.00 11.71 -0.44
N LEU A 30 -14.91 12.37 -0.05
CA LEU A 30 -14.96 13.40 1.01
C LEU A 30 -15.90 14.56 0.62
N ASP A 31 -16.11 14.75 -0.68
CA ASP A 31 -17.00 15.76 -1.25
C ASP A 31 -18.50 15.43 -1.10
N GLU A 32 -18.86 14.22 -0.67
CA GLU A 32 -20.25 13.75 -0.51
C GLU A 32 -20.71 13.71 0.95
N ILE A 33 -19.91 14.21 1.89
CA ILE A 33 -20.27 14.21 3.31
C ILE A 33 -21.17 15.40 3.63
N ASP A 34 -22.47 15.15 3.78
CA ASP A 34 -23.52 16.15 4.01
C ASP A 34 -23.95 16.28 5.48
N ALA A 35 -23.47 15.39 6.36
CA ALA A 35 -23.87 15.31 7.75
C ALA A 35 -22.67 15.35 8.72
N PRO A 36 -22.84 15.95 9.92
CA PRO A 36 -21.82 15.88 10.95
C PRO A 36 -21.76 14.47 11.53
N GLY A 37 -20.55 13.99 11.83
CA GLY A 37 -20.33 12.62 12.28
C GLY A 37 -18.86 12.24 12.41
N THR A 38 -18.59 11.06 12.95
CA THR A 38 -17.23 10.49 13.01
C THR A 38 -17.06 9.48 11.87
N TYR A 39 -16.13 9.79 10.98
CA TYR A 39 -15.80 9.01 9.80
C TYR A 39 -14.44 8.34 9.97
N LEU A 40 -14.26 7.16 9.37
CA LEU A 40 -12.98 6.48 9.29
C LEU A 40 -12.33 6.78 7.94
N VAL A 41 -11.32 7.65 7.96
CA VAL A 41 -10.61 8.06 6.75
C VAL A 41 -9.36 7.20 6.57
N ARG A 42 -9.12 6.74 5.34
CA ARG A 42 -7.89 6.04 4.96
C ARG A 42 -6.90 7.06 4.39
N LEU A 43 -5.84 7.34 5.14
CA LEU A 43 -4.69 8.10 4.65
C LEU A 43 -3.76 7.16 3.91
N GLN A 44 -3.48 7.45 2.63
CA GLN A 44 -2.48 6.74 1.84
C GLN A 44 -1.29 7.66 1.58
N PHE A 45 -0.09 7.20 1.88
CA PHE A 45 1.14 7.93 1.57
C PHE A 45 2.13 7.03 0.83
N HIS A 46 2.93 7.62 -0.05
CA HIS A 46 3.98 6.94 -0.78
C HIS A 46 5.32 7.39 -0.23
N ASP A 47 6.22 6.45 0.09
CA ASP A 47 7.58 6.80 0.44
C ASP A 47 8.42 7.12 -0.81
N HIS A 48 9.65 7.59 -0.58
CA HIS A 48 10.61 7.92 -1.63
C HIS A 48 11.11 6.70 -2.42
N GLU A 49 10.78 5.48 -1.99
CA GLU A 49 11.04 4.22 -2.69
C GLU A 49 9.80 3.75 -3.48
N GLY A 50 8.71 4.54 -3.50
CA GLY A 50 7.46 4.23 -4.18
C GLY A 50 6.59 3.22 -3.45
N ARG A 51 6.90 2.86 -2.19
CA ARG A 51 6.07 1.96 -1.39
C ARG A 51 4.87 2.71 -0.84
N SER A 52 3.69 2.13 -1.05
CA SER A 52 2.43 2.66 -0.51
C SER A 52 2.20 2.16 0.91
N TYR A 53 1.91 3.09 1.80
CA TYR A 53 1.47 2.82 3.16
C TYR A 53 0.07 3.37 3.34
N TRP A 54 -0.72 2.75 4.22
CA TRP A 54 -2.03 3.28 4.59
C TRP A 54 -2.26 3.21 6.09
N LYS A 55 -2.98 4.21 6.62
CA LYS A 55 -3.42 4.25 8.02
C LYS A 55 -4.88 4.70 8.07
N ARG A 56 -5.68 4.05 8.92
CA ARG A 56 -7.04 4.50 9.23
C ARG A 56 -6.99 5.47 10.39
N VAL A 57 -7.64 6.62 10.25
CA VAL A 57 -7.76 7.64 11.28
C VAL A 57 -9.24 7.99 11.44
N GLN A 58 -9.68 8.17 12.68
CA GLN A 58 -11.02 8.69 12.95
C GLN A 58 -11.00 10.22 12.78
N MET A 59 -11.89 10.72 11.94
CA MET A 59 -12.10 12.15 11.70
C MET A 59 -13.51 12.48 12.14
N THR A 60 -13.66 13.41 13.07
CA THR A 60 -14.98 13.90 13.52
C THR A 60 -15.25 15.23 12.85
N ILE A 61 -16.31 15.29 12.06
CA ILE A 61 -16.80 16.51 11.41
C ILE A 61 -17.96 17.04 12.25
N THR A 62 -17.86 18.28 12.71
CA THR A 62 -18.92 18.94 13.47
C THR A 62 -19.84 19.74 12.55
N ALA A 63 -21.03 20.11 13.04
CA ALA A 63 -21.99 20.92 12.27
C ALA A 63 -21.45 22.32 11.93
N ASP A 64 -20.52 22.84 12.74
CA ASP A 64 -19.88 24.14 12.49
C ASP A 64 -18.83 24.04 11.37
N ASP A 65 -18.14 22.91 11.25
CA ASP A 65 -17.16 22.66 10.17
C ASP A 65 -17.85 22.64 8.79
N LEU A 66 -19.04 22.02 8.70
CA LEU A 66 -19.85 21.98 7.48
C LEU A 66 -20.28 23.38 7.01
N LYS A 67 -20.61 24.28 7.94
CA LYS A 67 -21.01 25.67 7.59
C LYS A 67 -19.85 26.50 7.05
N THR A 68 -18.61 26.18 7.41
CA THR A 68 -17.43 26.86 6.87
C THR A 68 -16.99 26.37 5.49
N MET A 69 -17.43 25.17 5.08
CA MET A 69 -17.17 24.64 3.75
C MET A 69 -18.02 25.32 2.65
N ASP A 70 -19.24 25.75 2.97
CA ASP A 70 -20.19 26.31 2.00
C ASP A 70 -19.96 27.81 1.65
N LEU A 71 -18.98 28.49 2.26
CA LEU A 71 -18.83 29.96 2.15
C LEU A 71 -17.49 30.46 1.59
N LYS A 72 -16.78 29.64 0.82
CA LYS A 72 -15.65 30.10 -0.02
C LYS A 72 -15.91 29.92 -1.51
N THR A 73 -17.11 30.30 -1.99
CA THR A 73 -17.22 30.92 -3.32
C THR A 73 -16.50 32.26 -3.27
N LEU A 74 -15.18 32.18 -3.34
CA LEU A 74 -14.28 33.29 -3.61
C LEU A 74 -14.67 33.85 -4.97
N GLN A 75 -15.42 34.95 -4.97
CA GLN A 75 -15.36 35.89 -6.08
C GLN A 75 -13.90 36.32 -6.16
N SER A 76 -13.15 35.65 -7.04
CA SER A 76 -11.72 35.83 -7.22
C SER A 76 -11.50 37.22 -7.79
N GLU A 77 -11.10 38.14 -6.93
CA GLU A 77 -10.30 39.27 -7.40
C GLU A 77 -9.09 38.73 -8.17
N PRO A 78 -8.62 39.43 -9.21
CA PRO A 78 -7.49 38.98 -10.01
C PRO A 78 -6.29 38.75 -9.07
N ILE A 79 -5.86 37.49 -8.99
CA ILE A 79 -4.72 37.04 -8.19
C ILE A 79 -3.49 37.80 -8.69
N THR A 80 -3.08 38.82 -7.95
CA THR A 80 -1.85 39.56 -8.26
C THR A 80 -0.66 38.79 -7.69
N SER A 81 0.53 38.92 -8.30
CA SER A 81 1.76 38.26 -7.85
C SER A 81 2.18 38.57 -6.40
N LYS A 82 1.47 39.47 -5.71
CA LYS A 82 1.71 39.83 -4.31
C LYS A 82 1.14 38.80 -3.31
N THR A 83 0.20 37.95 -3.73
CA THR A 83 -0.47 36.99 -2.83
C THR A 83 0.13 35.57 -2.90
N GLU A 84 1.01 35.31 -3.86
CA GLU A 84 1.70 34.02 -4.00
C GLU A 84 2.99 34.00 -3.17
N ARG A 85 3.26 32.85 -2.54
CA ARG A 85 4.49 32.60 -1.79
C ARG A 85 5.09 31.27 -2.20
N ILE A 86 6.42 31.23 -2.28
CA ILE A 86 7.20 30.00 -2.44
C ILE A 86 7.95 29.72 -1.14
N GLU A 87 7.81 28.52 -0.59
CA GLU A 87 8.64 27.98 0.48
C GLU A 87 9.54 26.89 -0.07
N ALA A 88 10.82 26.93 0.28
CA ALA A 88 11.83 25.97 -0.13
C ALA A 88 12.99 25.99 0.88
N PHE A 89 13.61 24.83 1.11
CA PHE A 89 14.77 24.65 1.97
C PHE A 89 16.07 24.62 1.17
N ASP A 90 17.16 25.03 1.82
CA ASP A 90 18.51 24.93 1.28
C ASP A 90 18.89 23.48 0.95
N LEU A 91 19.57 23.33 -0.19
CA LEU A 91 19.93 22.03 -0.73
C LEU A 91 21.26 21.57 -0.15
N LYS A 92 21.31 20.30 0.28
CA LYS A 92 22.54 19.64 0.75
C LYS A 92 22.86 18.47 -0.16
N ILE A 93 23.62 18.71 -1.22
CA ILE A 93 23.96 17.71 -2.24
C ILE A 93 25.48 17.59 -2.42
N PRO A 94 26.00 16.44 -2.89
CA PRO A 94 27.44 16.31 -3.11
C PRO A 94 27.95 17.31 -4.15
N ALA A 95 29.18 17.81 -3.96
CA ALA A 95 29.80 18.75 -4.89
C ALA A 95 29.81 18.20 -6.33
N GLY A 96 29.50 19.05 -7.32
CA GLY A 96 29.42 18.67 -8.74
C GLY A 96 28.16 17.88 -9.13
N SER A 97 27.22 17.64 -8.21
CA SER A 97 25.99 16.89 -8.52
C SER A 97 24.89 17.75 -9.13
N LEU A 98 24.93 19.08 -8.94
CA LEU A 98 23.85 19.99 -9.29
C LEU A 98 23.47 19.97 -10.78
N GLU A 99 24.47 19.87 -11.66
CA GLU A 99 24.30 19.76 -13.12
C GLU A 99 23.49 18.52 -13.52
N ARG A 100 23.65 17.41 -12.77
CA ARG A 100 23.07 16.11 -13.10
C ARG A 100 21.64 15.93 -12.58
N LEU A 101 21.19 16.81 -11.69
CA LEU A 101 19.84 16.74 -11.11
C LEU A 101 18.82 17.36 -12.06
N THR A 102 17.67 16.70 -12.20
CA THR A 102 16.52 17.24 -12.94
C THR A 102 15.81 18.31 -12.11
N ASP A 103 15.06 19.19 -12.77
CA ASP A 103 14.28 20.25 -12.11
C ASP A 103 13.29 19.68 -11.09
N LEU A 104 12.60 18.60 -11.45
CA LEU A 104 11.71 17.88 -10.54
C LEU A 104 12.45 17.39 -9.28
N ARG A 105 13.66 16.85 -9.45
CA ARG A 105 14.45 16.37 -8.33
C ARG A 105 14.92 17.50 -7.42
N LEU A 106 15.22 18.67 -7.98
CA LEU A 106 15.56 19.86 -7.20
C LEU A 106 14.36 20.37 -6.40
N ILE A 107 13.17 20.39 -7.00
CA ILE A 107 11.91 20.74 -6.33
C ILE A 107 11.67 19.78 -5.15
N GLU A 108 11.79 18.47 -5.35
CA GLU A 108 11.63 17.46 -4.29
C GLU A 108 12.64 17.63 -3.15
N LEU A 109 13.93 17.76 -3.48
CA LEU A 109 15.00 17.84 -2.47
C LEU A 109 14.91 19.13 -1.64
N ALA A 110 14.53 20.24 -2.27
CA ALA A 110 14.30 21.51 -1.59
C ALA A 110 12.95 21.54 -0.86
N LYS A 111 12.08 20.55 -1.08
CA LYS A 111 10.65 20.60 -0.72
C LYS A 111 10.03 21.94 -1.13
N ALA A 112 10.29 22.33 -2.37
CA ALA A 112 9.83 23.59 -2.90
C ALA A 112 8.34 23.51 -3.22
N HIS A 113 7.53 24.31 -2.54
CA HIS A 113 6.09 24.43 -2.77
C HIS A 113 5.71 25.90 -2.94
N ALA A 114 4.75 26.16 -3.83
CA ALA A 114 4.18 27.50 -4.00
C ALA A 114 2.67 27.45 -3.76
N TRP A 115 2.13 28.48 -3.14
CA TRP A 115 0.68 28.60 -2.93
C TRP A 115 0.24 30.05 -2.82
N ILE A 116 -1.05 30.26 -2.97
CA ILE A 116 -1.70 31.57 -2.74
C ILE A 116 -2.05 31.68 -1.26
N LEU A 117 -1.60 32.72 -0.57
CA LEU A 117 -1.76 32.88 0.89
C LEU A 117 -3.22 32.86 1.36
N GLU A 118 -4.12 33.46 0.59
CA GLU A 118 -5.54 33.64 0.94
C GLU A 118 -6.35 32.36 0.76
N THR A 119 -6.07 31.62 -0.30
CA THR A 119 -6.84 30.43 -0.71
C THR A 119 -6.16 29.13 -0.30
N GLN A 120 -4.86 29.16 0.00
CA GLN A 120 -3.99 28.00 0.22
C GLN A 120 -3.97 27.05 -1.00
N LEU A 121 -4.34 27.55 -2.18
CA LEU A 121 -4.32 26.77 -3.42
C LEU A 121 -2.87 26.65 -3.92
N GLU A 122 -2.45 25.43 -4.22
CA GLU A 122 -1.10 25.12 -4.70
C GLU A 122 -0.88 25.65 -6.12
N VAL A 123 0.26 26.31 -6.34
CA VAL A 123 0.68 26.85 -7.63
C VAL A 123 1.89 26.07 -8.12
N PRO A 124 1.90 25.61 -9.38
CA PRO A 124 3.05 24.86 -9.90
C PRO A 124 4.28 25.78 -10.08
N ILE A 125 5.44 25.26 -9.70
CA ILE A 125 6.75 25.86 -10.02
C ILE A 125 7.05 25.54 -11.49
N THR A 126 7.14 26.56 -12.33
CA THR A 126 7.26 26.41 -13.79
C THR A 126 8.70 26.48 -14.29
N SER A 127 9.62 27.07 -13.53
CA SER A 127 11.01 27.25 -13.94
C SER A 127 11.95 27.07 -12.75
N VAL A 128 13.06 26.37 -13.02
CA VAL A 128 14.16 26.17 -12.07
C VAL A 128 15.45 26.62 -12.77
N ILE A 129 16.09 27.66 -12.25
CA ILE A 129 17.32 28.22 -12.82
C ILE A 129 18.47 27.88 -11.87
N LYS A 130 19.53 27.27 -12.41
CA LYS A 130 20.74 26.91 -11.67
C LYS A 130 21.81 27.96 -11.94
N GLU A 131 22.39 28.53 -10.90
CA GLU A 131 23.48 29.49 -11.00
C GLU A 131 24.71 28.94 -10.29
N TYR A 132 25.82 28.88 -11.03
CA TYR A 132 27.11 28.37 -10.56
C TYR A 132 28.01 29.54 -10.19
N GLY A 133 28.49 29.56 -8.96
CA GLY A 133 29.33 30.65 -8.44
C GLY A 133 30.62 30.11 -7.82
N ASP A 134 31.66 30.95 -7.74
CA ASP A 134 33.00 30.61 -7.22
C ASP A 134 33.06 30.31 -5.70
N GLY A 135 31.92 29.99 -5.06
CA GLY A 135 31.85 29.69 -3.64
C GLY A 135 30.49 29.19 -3.14
N SER A 136 29.41 29.45 -3.89
CA SER A 136 28.08 28.91 -3.58
C SER A 136 27.27 28.78 -4.84
N ASP A 137 26.87 27.55 -5.19
CA ASP A 137 25.85 27.34 -6.19
C ASP A 137 24.48 27.72 -5.62
N THR A 138 23.60 28.24 -6.46
CA THR A 138 22.23 28.60 -6.06
C THR A 138 21.21 28.07 -7.05
N VAL A 139 19.99 27.89 -6.57
CA VAL A 139 18.84 27.48 -7.38
C VAL A 139 17.71 28.48 -7.18
N LEU A 140 17.24 29.06 -8.26
CA LEU A 140 16.12 30.00 -8.28
C LEU A 140 14.86 29.30 -8.81
N PHE A 141 13.89 29.11 -7.92
CA PHE A 141 12.56 28.60 -8.27
C PHE A 141 11.67 29.76 -8.70
N LYS A 142 10.91 29.59 -9.80
CA LYS A 142 9.95 30.58 -10.31
C LYS A 142 8.62 29.94 -10.66
N THR A 143 7.53 30.69 -10.42
CA THR A 143 6.17 30.32 -10.81
C THR A 143 5.72 31.10 -12.04
N ALA A 144 4.56 30.71 -12.61
CA ALA A 144 3.99 31.38 -13.79
C ALA A 144 3.66 32.86 -13.54
N LEU A 145 3.33 33.24 -12.29
CA LEU A 145 3.01 34.63 -11.91
C LEU A 145 4.27 35.46 -11.60
N GLY A 146 5.46 34.88 -11.74
CA GLY A 146 6.74 35.58 -11.56
C GLY A 146 7.24 35.62 -10.12
N THR A 147 6.57 34.96 -9.18
CA THR A 147 7.08 34.79 -7.82
C THR A 147 8.35 33.96 -7.85
N GLN A 148 9.36 34.35 -7.07
CA GLN A 148 10.67 33.71 -7.12
C GLN A 148 11.27 33.48 -5.74
N LYS A 149 11.98 32.36 -5.58
CA LYS A 149 12.69 32.01 -4.35
C LYS A 149 14.07 31.45 -4.68
N LEU A 150 15.09 32.14 -4.19
CA LEU A 150 16.48 31.70 -4.27
C LEU A 150 16.80 30.78 -3.09
N VAL A 151 17.48 29.68 -3.38
CA VAL A 151 17.88 28.64 -2.43
C VAL A 151 19.37 28.38 -2.59
N GLN A 152 20.09 28.27 -1.46
CA GLN A 152 21.52 28.01 -1.49
C GLN A 152 21.80 26.51 -1.56
N VAL A 153 22.85 26.14 -2.31
CA VAL A 153 23.32 24.77 -2.41
C VAL A 153 24.59 24.63 -1.58
N PHE A 154 24.49 23.90 -0.50
CA PHE A 154 25.64 23.56 0.33
C PHE A 154 26.22 22.23 -0.13
N PRO A 155 27.55 22.15 -0.33
CA PRO A 155 28.19 20.87 -0.56
C PRO A 155 27.98 20.02 0.69
N LYS A 156 27.20 18.94 0.52
CA LYS A 156 27.11 17.91 1.53
C LYS A 156 28.48 17.27 1.58
N SER A 157 29.27 17.65 2.59
CA SER A 157 30.50 16.94 2.92
C SER A 157 30.12 15.47 2.98
N LEU A 158 30.69 14.68 2.09
CA LEU A 158 30.81 13.25 2.29
C LEU A 158 31.74 13.15 3.50
N SER A 159 31.21 13.41 4.71
CA SER A 159 31.72 12.72 5.89
C SER A 159 31.68 11.29 5.40
N ASN A 160 32.84 10.73 5.06
CA ASN A 160 32.96 9.35 4.61
C ASN A 160 31.94 8.63 5.47
N PRO A 161 30.88 8.04 4.90
CA PRO A 161 30.21 7.02 5.66
C PRO A 161 31.35 6.04 5.84
N THR A 162 32.05 6.16 6.97
CA THR A 162 32.50 5.03 7.71
C THR A 162 31.18 4.31 7.86
N TRP A 163 30.89 3.47 6.87
CA TRP A 163 30.46 2.13 7.13
C TRP A 163 31.47 1.65 8.17
N THR A 164 31.28 2.06 9.43
CA THR A 164 31.27 1.08 10.48
C THR A 164 30.25 0.10 9.92
N PRO A 165 30.68 -1.05 9.36
CA PRO A 165 29.76 -2.14 9.36
C PRO A 165 29.25 -2.13 10.79
N SER A 166 27.97 -1.81 10.97
CA SER A 166 27.26 -2.34 12.11
C SER A 166 27.41 -3.83 11.91
N HIS A 167 28.56 -4.36 12.38
CA HIS A 167 28.67 -5.72 12.78
C HIS A 167 27.41 -5.88 13.61
N PRO A 168 26.43 -6.68 13.14
CA PRO A 168 25.32 -7.00 13.99
C PRO A 168 25.98 -7.74 15.13
N SER A 169 26.24 -7.03 16.23
CA SER A 169 26.53 -7.65 17.49
C SER A 169 25.29 -8.46 17.76
N HIS A 170 25.37 -9.74 17.38
CA HIS A 170 24.45 -10.82 17.66
C HIS A 170 24.38 -11.01 19.18
N THR A 171 23.88 -10.00 19.88
CA THR A 171 23.78 -9.97 21.33
C THR A 171 22.62 -9.05 21.69
N SER A 172 21.40 -9.51 21.38
CA SER A 172 20.31 -9.67 22.36
C SER A 172 18.98 -9.76 21.62
N GLY A 173 18.31 -10.90 21.82
CA GLY A 173 17.05 -11.24 21.19
C GLY A 173 15.94 -10.25 21.49
N ARG A 174 15.28 -9.79 20.43
CA ARG A 174 13.87 -9.42 20.49
C ARG A 174 13.26 -9.64 19.11
N ASN A 175 12.25 -10.49 19.10
CA ASN A 175 11.71 -11.18 17.95
C ASN A 175 10.85 -10.24 17.09
N ASP A 176 11.43 -9.59 16.08
CA ASP A 176 10.67 -8.86 15.04
C ASP A 176 10.50 -9.69 13.74
N GLU A 177 10.44 -11.01 13.86
CA GLU A 177 10.05 -11.93 12.77
C GLU A 177 8.51 -12.05 12.59
N GLY A 178 7.74 -11.29 13.35
CA GLY A 178 6.31 -11.52 13.56
C GLY A 178 5.41 -11.22 12.35
N PHE A 179 5.74 -10.27 11.48
CA PHE A 179 4.77 -9.85 10.45
C PHE A 179 4.95 -10.48 9.06
N GLN A 180 6.17 -10.90 8.68
CA GLN A 180 6.37 -11.58 7.40
C GLN A 180 6.25 -13.12 7.50
N SER A 181 6.62 -13.74 8.62
CA SER A 181 6.58 -15.21 8.73
C SER A 181 5.16 -15.78 8.84
N ILE A 182 4.24 -15.04 9.48
CA ILE A 182 2.88 -15.51 9.73
C ILE A 182 2.08 -15.63 8.41
N MET A 183 2.16 -14.64 7.52
CA MET A 183 1.45 -14.67 6.24
C MET A 183 1.95 -15.79 5.32
N PHE A 184 3.27 -15.99 5.22
CA PHE A 184 3.83 -17.08 4.41
C PHE A 184 3.51 -18.47 4.97
N THR A 185 3.50 -18.62 6.30
CA THR A 185 3.17 -19.90 6.94
C THR A 185 1.71 -20.27 6.68
N HIS A 186 0.78 -19.33 6.80
CA HIS A 186 -0.64 -19.60 6.51
C HIS A 186 -0.86 -19.99 5.05
N ILE A 187 -0.31 -19.24 4.09
CA ILE A 187 -0.44 -19.56 2.65
C ILE A 187 0.09 -20.96 2.34
N LYS A 188 1.28 -21.31 2.85
CA LYS A 188 1.89 -22.64 2.65
C LYS A 188 1.04 -23.75 3.26
N THR A 189 0.50 -23.54 4.45
CA THR A 189 -0.30 -24.55 5.16
C THR A 189 -1.63 -24.77 4.45
N THR A 190 -2.31 -23.71 4.01
CA THR A 190 -3.58 -23.80 3.27
C THR A 190 -3.39 -24.49 1.93
N LEU A 191 -2.31 -24.17 1.20
CA LEU A 191 -1.98 -24.82 -0.07
C LEU A 191 -1.69 -26.33 0.10
N LEU A 192 -1.02 -26.71 1.18
CA LEU A 192 -0.72 -28.10 1.50
C LEU A 192 -1.99 -28.90 1.86
N ILE A 193 -2.91 -28.32 2.63
CA ILE A 193 -4.20 -28.96 2.97
C ILE A 193 -5.07 -29.11 1.72
N LEU A 194 -5.14 -28.08 0.87
CA LEU A 194 -5.88 -28.09 -0.39
C LEU A 194 -5.42 -29.24 -1.30
N LEU A 195 -4.12 -29.54 -1.32
CA LEU A 195 -3.53 -30.59 -2.15
C LEU A 195 -3.68 -31.99 -1.54
N LEU A 196 -3.63 -32.12 -0.20
CA LEU A 196 -3.74 -33.41 0.49
C LEU A 196 -5.16 -33.97 0.51
N LEU A 197 -6.17 -33.11 0.68
CA LEU A 197 -7.57 -33.54 0.80
C LEU A 197 -8.06 -34.41 -0.37
N PRO A 198 -7.86 -34.06 -1.67
CA PRO A 198 -8.30 -34.91 -2.77
C PRO A 198 -7.55 -36.24 -2.83
N ILE A 199 -6.26 -36.27 -2.47
CA ILE A 199 -5.45 -37.50 -2.44
C ILE A 199 -6.01 -38.48 -1.39
N ILE A 200 -6.38 -37.97 -0.21
CA ILE A 200 -6.98 -38.77 0.85
C ILE A 200 -8.33 -39.34 0.38
N VAL A 201 -9.18 -38.53 -0.25
CA VAL A 201 -10.49 -38.98 -0.77
C VAL A 201 -10.33 -40.07 -1.83
N ILE A 202 -9.42 -39.90 -2.78
CA ILE A 202 -9.12 -40.90 -3.83
C ILE A 202 -8.61 -42.20 -3.20
N SER A 203 -7.73 -42.11 -2.20
CA SER A 203 -7.20 -43.28 -1.49
C SER A 203 -8.30 -44.07 -0.77
N PHE A 204 -9.21 -43.38 -0.08
CA PHE A 204 -10.37 -44.03 0.56
C PHE A 204 -11.30 -44.68 -0.45
N MET A 205 -11.60 -44.01 -1.57
CA MET A 205 -12.42 -44.58 -2.64
C MET A 205 -11.77 -45.84 -3.23
N TYR A 206 -10.46 -45.82 -3.45
CA TYR A 206 -9.71 -46.97 -3.96
C TYR A 206 -9.79 -48.18 -3.01
N LEU A 207 -9.56 -47.96 -1.70
CA LEU A 207 -9.66 -49.03 -0.70
C LEU A 207 -11.09 -49.60 -0.60
N TYR A 208 -12.10 -48.73 -0.71
CA TYR A 208 -13.50 -49.13 -0.70
C TYR A 208 -13.84 -50.02 -1.90
N THR A 209 -13.47 -49.60 -3.12
CA THR A 209 -13.69 -50.38 -4.34
C THR A 209 -12.95 -51.72 -4.29
N LYS A 210 -11.71 -51.74 -3.78
CA LYS A 210 -10.95 -53.00 -3.61
C LYS A 210 -11.65 -53.98 -2.68
N LYS A 211 -12.26 -53.49 -1.59
CA LYS A 211 -13.03 -54.33 -0.67
C LYS A 211 -14.26 -54.92 -1.37
N GLN A 212 -15.00 -54.10 -2.12
CA GLN A 212 -16.18 -54.57 -2.86
C GLN A 212 -15.81 -55.62 -3.92
N LEU A 213 -14.73 -55.41 -4.66
CA LEU A 213 -14.24 -56.39 -5.65
C LEU A 213 -13.93 -57.74 -4.99
N LYS A 214 -13.26 -57.73 -3.82
CA LYS A 214 -12.96 -58.96 -3.09
C LYS A 214 -14.22 -59.69 -2.61
N GLU A 215 -15.25 -58.96 -2.18
CA GLU A 215 -16.53 -59.57 -1.80
C GLU A 215 -17.22 -60.22 -3.00
N VAL A 216 -17.18 -59.58 -4.17
CA VAL A 216 -17.72 -60.14 -5.43
C VAL A 216 -16.96 -61.40 -5.85
N ASP A 217 -15.62 -61.38 -5.82
CA ASP A 217 -14.80 -62.55 -6.15
C ASP A 217 -15.14 -63.74 -5.25
N VAL A 218 -15.27 -63.53 -3.94
CA VAL A 218 -15.63 -64.60 -2.99
C VAL A 218 -16.99 -65.22 -3.32
N ILE A 219 -17.97 -64.42 -3.77
CA ILE A 219 -19.29 -64.92 -4.16
C ILE A 219 -19.21 -65.74 -5.45
N LEU A 220 -18.46 -65.26 -6.45
CA LEU A 220 -18.27 -65.96 -7.72
C LEU A 220 -17.59 -67.33 -7.53
N TYR A 221 -16.50 -67.38 -6.76
CA TYR A 221 -15.78 -68.65 -6.52
C TYR A 221 -16.56 -69.64 -5.65
N LYS A 222 -17.40 -69.17 -4.71
CA LYS A 222 -18.28 -70.07 -3.94
C LYS A 222 -19.39 -70.68 -4.79
N LYS A 223 -19.86 -69.97 -5.83
CA LYS A 223 -20.94 -70.45 -6.70
C LYS A 223 -20.47 -71.61 -7.58
N ASP A 224 -19.26 -71.55 -8.12
CA ASP A 224 -18.70 -72.61 -8.96
C ASP A 224 -18.53 -73.95 -8.21
N GLN A 225 -18.20 -73.90 -6.92
CA GLN A 225 -18.01 -75.11 -6.09
C GLN A 225 -19.31 -75.87 -5.76
N ASN A 226 -20.48 -75.25 -5.88
CA ASN A 226 -21.78 -75.88 -5.57
C ASN A 226 -22.46 -76.49 -6.81
N THR A 227 -21.79 -76.54 -7.96
CA THR A 227 -22.35 -77.02 -9.25
C THR A 227 -21.81 -78.37 -9.71
N PHE A 228 -21.12 -79.10 -8.82
CA PHE A 228 -20.63 -80.46 -9.05
C PHE A 228 -21.28 -81.47 -8.10
#